data_AF-A0A2H0TJ37-F1
#
_entry.id   AF-A0A2H0TJ37-F1
#
_cell.length_a   1.000
_cell.length_b   1.000
_cell.length_c   1.000
_cell.angle_alpha   90.00
_cell.angle_beta   90.00
_cell.angle_gamma   90.00
#
_symmetry.space_group_name_H-M   'P 1'
#
loop_
_entity.id
_entity.type
_entity.pdbx_description
1 polymer ?
#
loop_
_entity_poly.entity_id
_entity_poly.type
_entity_poly.pdbx_seq_one_letter_code
_entity_poly.pdbx_strand_id
1 'polypeptide(L)'
;MSEEILQPQAAIIEIRAGAGGEEAALFAADLFRMYSKYSDSKNWKKTVLNCHYSELGGIKQIIFELTPHQRAGGGGEVFSEMEKEAGVHRVQRIPTTEKSGRIHTSTASVAVLPKPRKGKITINPNDLKVDTYKA
;
A
#
# COMPACT_ATOMS: atom_id res chain seq x y z
N MET A 1 33.98 -0.46 7.85
CA MET A 1 33.32 0.80 7.47
C MET A 1 31.84 0.49 7.38
N SER A 2 31.09 0.95 8.37
CA SER A 2 29.65 0.78 8.49
C SER A 2 28.97 1.16 7.18
N GLU A 3 28.27 0.20 6.56
CA GLU A 3 27.18 0.56 5.65
C GLU A 3 26.21 1.38 6.50
N GLU A 4 26.32 2.70 6.38
CA GLU A 4 25.32 3.62 6.87
C GLU A 4 24.03 3.23 6.14
N ILE A 5 23.15 2.50 6.84
CA ILE A 5 21.84 2.10 6.34
C ILE A 5 21.08 3.39 6.12
N LEU A 6 21.24 3.98 4.93
CA LEU A 6 20.56 5.21 4.61
C LEU A 6 19.08 4.88 4.50
N GLN A 7 18.33 5.38 5.48
CA GLN A 7 16.91 5.14 5.61
C GLN A 7 16.17 5.36 4.28
N PRO A 8 15.29 4.44 3.89
CA PRO A 8 14.52 4.54 2.66
C PRO A 8 13.50 5.68 2.78
N GLN A 9 13.73 6.75 2.03
CA GLN A 9 12.89 7.96 2.06
C GLN A 9 11.49 7.76 1.48
N ALA A 10 11.25 6.68 0.74
CA ALA A 10 10.00 6.40 0.04
C ALA A 10 9.40 5.07 0.52
N ALA A 11 8.08 4.98 0.50
CA ALA A 11 7.33 3.81 0.94
C ALA A 11 6.51 3.23 -0.21
N ILE A 12 6.43 1.91 -0.27
CA ILE A 12 5.44 1.17 -1.04
C ILE A 12 4.38 0.72 -0.04
N ILE A 13 3.13 1.01 -0.36
CA ILE A 13 1.98 0.71 0.49
C ILE A 13 1.08 -0.23 -0.27
N GLU A 14 0.73 -1.35 0.37
CA GLU A 14 -0.29 -2.28 -0.10
C GLU A 14 -1.48 -2.23 0.85
N ILE A 15 -2.67 -1.95 0.32
CA ILE A 15 -3.93 -2.07 1.05
C ILE A 15 -4.69 -3.23 0.46
N ARG A 16 -5.18 -4.13 1.32
CA ARG A 16 -5.96 -5.30 0.92
C ARG A 16 -7.22 -5.41 1.75
N ALA A 17 -8.34 -5.69 1.08
CA ALA A 17 -9.60 -5.98 1.76
C ALA A 17 -9.47 -7.26 2.61
N GLY A 18 -9.90 -7.18 3.86
CA GLY A 18 -9.88 -8.28 4.82
C GLY A 18 -11.24 -8.96 4.94
N ALA A 19 -11.68 -9.18 6.18
CA ALA A 19 -12.98 -9.76 6.48
C ALA A 19 -14.08 -8.69 6.28
N GLY A 20 -15.22 -9.08 5.71
CA GLY A 20 -16.34 -8.17 5.45
C GLY A 20 -16.79 -8.10 3.98
N GLY A 21 -16.17 -8.87 3.09
CA GLY A 21 -16.60 -8.99 1.69
C GLY A 21 -16.53 -7.66 0.94
N GLU A 22 -17.60 -7.29 0.24
CA GLU A 22 -17.65 -6.03 -0.52
C GLU A 22 -17.51 -4.79 0.37
N GLU A 23 -18.01 -4.82 1.60
CA GLU A 23 -17.83 -3.71 2.54
C GLU A 23 -16.36 -3.51 2.91
N ALA A 24 -15.59 -4.59 3.04
CA ALA A 24 -14.15 -4.51 3.26
C ALA A 24 -13.42 -3.87 2.07
N ALA A 25 -13.89 -4.13 0.84
CA ALA A 25 -13.35 -3.51 -0.36
C ALA A 25 -13.68 -2.01 -0.43
N LEU A 26 -14.89 -1.61 -0.05
CA LEU A 26 -15.25 -0.19 0.08
C LEU A 26 -14.40 0.51 1.15
N PHE A 27 -14.18 -0.15 2.29
CA PHE A 27 -13.33 0.37 3.35
C PHE A 27 -11.86 0.50 2.91
N ALA A 28 -11.33 -0.46 2.15
CA ALA A 28 -9.99 -0.34 1.56
C ALA A 28 -9.88 0.86 0.60
N ALA A 29 -10.95 1.16 -0.15
CA ALA A 29 -11.01 2.35 -0.99
C ALA A 29 -11.03 3.66 -0.17
N ASP A 30 -11.75 3.67 0.97
CA ASP A 30 -11.75 4.79 1.91
C ASP A 30 -10.35 5.04 2.48
N LEU A 31 -9.63 3.99 2.88
CA LEU A 31 -8.24 4.09 3.36
C LEU A 31 -7.32 4.63 2.27
N PHE A 32 -7.41 4.13 1.04
CA PHE A 32 -6.61 4.66 -0.07
C PHE A 32 -6.89 6.14 -0.34
N ARG A 33 -8.16 6.55 -0.27
CA ARG A 33 -8.56 7.96 -0.41
C ARG A 33 -8.02 8.81 0.74
N MET A 34 -8.03 8.29 1.97
CA MET A 34 -7.46 8.96 3.13
C MET A 34 -5.95 9.18 2.94
N TYR A 35 -5.18 8.12 2.64
CA TYR A 35 -3.74 8.23 2.42
C TYR A 35 -3.39 9.07 1.21
N SER A 36 -4.20 9.04 0.15
CA SER A 36 -4.05 9.95 -0.99
C SER A 36 -4.11 11.42 -0.56
N LYS A 37 -5.13 11.79 0.22
CA LYS A 37 -5.27 13.17 0.72
C LYS A 37 -4.15 13.54 1.70
N TYR A 38 -3.73 12.59 2.53
CA TYR A 38 -2.60 12.77 3.44
C TYR A 38 -1.29 13.00 2.69
N SER A 39 -1.04 12.24 1.62
CA SER A 39 0.14 12.44 0.77
C SER A 39 0.11 13.81 0.09
N ASP A 40 -1.07 14.26 -0.36
CA ASP A 40 -1.22 15.57 -1.01
C ASP A 40 -0.93 16.71 -0.01
N SER A 41 -1.42 16.63 1.23
CA SER A 41 -1.16 17.65 2.27
C SER A 41 0.31 17.70 2.72
N LYS A 42 1.04 16.59 2.58
CA LYS A 42 2.48 16.48 2.87
C LYS A 42 3.36 16.80 1.66
N ASN A 43 2.78 17.19 0.53
CA ASN A 43 3.50 17.36 -0.75
C ASN A 43 4.31 16.11 -1.14
N TRP A 44 3.74 14.92 -0.94
CA TRP A 44 4.33 13.68 -1.40
C TRP A 44 3.75 13.29 -2.76
N LYS A 45 4.60 12.84 -3.66
CA LYS A 45 4.18 12.30 -4.95
C LYS A 45 3.70 10.86 -4.74
N LYS A 46 2.44 10.63 -5.09
CA LYS A 46 1.79 9.32 -5.14
C LYS A 46 1.85 8.73 -6.54
N THR A 47 2.22 7.46 -6.67
CA THR A 47 2.18 6.70 -7.92
C THR A 47 1.51 5.35 -7.70
N VAL A 48 0.39 5.08 -8.35
CA VAL A 48 -0.27 3.76 -8.27
C VAL A 48 0.50 2.76 -9.12
N LEU A 49 0.89 1.63 -8.52
CA LEU A 49 1.65 0.57 -9.18
C LEU A 49 0.73 -0.54 -9.71
N ASN A 50 -0.25 -0.93 -8.91
CA ASN A 50 -1.27 -1.92 -9.28
C ASN A 50 -2.57 -1.67 -8.51
N CYS A 51 -3.71 -1.98 -9.09
CA CYS A 51 -5.01 -1.85 -8.46
C CYS A 51 -5.97 -2.94 -8.97
N HIS A 52 -6.63 -3.62 -8.03
CA HIS A 52 -7.67 -4.60 -8.27
C HIS A 52 -8.97 -4.13 -7.63
N TYR A 53 -9.93 -3.74 -8.47
CA TYR A 53 -11.25 -3.27 -8.03
C TYR A 53 -12.18 -4.43 -7.68
N SER A 54 -13.17 -4.16 -6.81
CA SER A 54 -14.32 -5.04 -6.59
C SER A 54 -15.47 -4.68 -7.52
N GLU A 55 -16.50 -5.54 -7.57
CA GLU A 55 -17.65 -5.35 -8.47
C GLU A 55 -18.49 -4.13 -8.11
N LEU A 56 -18.54 -3.77 -6.82
CA LEU A 56 -19.28 -2.62 -6.32
C LEU A 56 -18.44 -1.33 -6.22
N GLY A 57 -17.32 -1.26 -6.96
CA GLY A 57 -16.45 -0.08 -6.99
C GLY A 57 -15.54 0.09 -5.77
N GLY A 58 -15.44 -0.92 -4.92
CA GLY A 58 -14.43 -1.00 -3.87
C GLY A 58 -13.06 -1.41 -4.42
N ILE A 59 -12.08 -1.57 -3.52
CA ILE A 59 -10.72 -2.02 -3.83
C ILE A 59 -10.46 -3.35 -3.10
N LYS A 60 -10.25 -4.44 -3.85
CA LYS A 60 -9.79 -5.71 -3.27
C LYS A 60 -8.32 -5.63 -2.86
N GLN A 61 -7.50 -4.98 -3.70
CA GLN A 61 -6.08 -4.75 -3.45
C GLN A 61 -5.62 -3.50 -4.21
N ILE A 62 -4.79 -2.67 -3.58
CA ILE A 62 -4.07 -1.58 -4.26
C ILE A 62 -2.65 -1.50 -3.74
N ILE A 63 -1.71 -1.33 -4.65
CA ILE A 63 -0.29 -1.11 -4.37
C ILE A 63 0.08 0.26 -4.93
N PHE A 64 0.59 1.14 -4.09
CA PHE A 64 1.02 2.48 -4.49
C PHE A 64 2.30 2.90 -3.79
N GLU A 65 3.05 3.75 -4.47
CA GLU A 65 4.30 4.32 -4.00
C GLU A 65 4.05 5.76 -3.53
N LEU A 66 4.61 6.11 -2.38
CA LEU A 66 4.71 7.49 -1.88
C LEU A 66 6.18 7.91 -1.86
N THR A 67 6.47 9.05 -2.48
CA THR A 67 7.80 9.65 -2.58
C THR A 67 7.79 11.10 -2.12
N PRO A 68 8.78 11.57 -1.36
CA PRO A 68 8.85 12.98 -0.98
C PRO A 68 9.25 13.83 -2.20
N HIS A 69 8.69 15.04 -2.33
CA HIS A 69 9.00 15.94 -3.45
C HIS A 69 10.44 16.46 -3.45
N GLN A 70 11.08 16.56 -2.28
CA GLN A 70 12.48 16.97 -2.12
C GLN A 70 13.23 15.93 -1.30
N ARG A 71 14.53 15.76 -1.58
CA ARG A 71 15.45 15.10 -0.63
C ARG A 71 15.54 15.99 0.59
N ALA A 72 14.64 15.79 1.55
CA ALA A 72 14.67 16.57 2.77
C ALA A 72 15.95 16.21 3.53
N GLY A 73 16.92 17.12 3.56
CA GLY A 73 18.14 17.01 4.37
C GLY A 73 17.88 17.14 5.88
N GLY A 74 16.66 16.84 6.34
CA GLY A 74 16.21 17.03 7.73
C GLY A 74 14.70 16.93 7.96
N GLY A 75 13.94 16.31 7.05
CA GLY A 75 12.47 16.24 7.14
C GLY A 75 11.97 14.80 7.01
N GLY A 76 10.97 14.45 7.84
CA GLY A 76 10.44 13.11 8.07
C GLY A 76 10.37 12.22 6.84
N GLU A 77 10.93 11.02 6.98
CA GLU A 77 10.96 10.00 5.95
C GLU A 77 9.54 9.49 5.74
N VAL A 78 9.06 9.43 4.48
CA VAL A 78 7.72 8.91 4.14
C VAL A 78 7.51 7.54 4.79
N PHE A 79 8.55 6.71 4.78
CA PHE A 79 8.52 5.40 5.43
C PHE A 79 8.31 5.49 6.94
N SER A 80 9.03 6.34 7.68
CA SER A 80 8.88 6.45 9.14
C SER A 80 7.54 7.07 9.58
N GLU A 81 6.91 7.88 8.74
CA GLU A 81 5.53 8.31 9.00
C GLU A 81 4.54 7.18 8.74
N MET A 82 4.69 6.48 7.62
CA MET A 82 3.74 5.46 7.19
C MET A 82 3.91 4.12 7.92
N GLU A 83 5.07 3.80 8.50
CA GLU A 83 5.29 2.54 9.23
C GLU A 83 4.28 2.32 10.37
N LYS A 84 3.81 3.43 10.96
CA LYS A 84 2.80 3.45 12.04
C LYS A 84 1.41 3.05 11.56
N GLU A 85 1.18 3.11 10.25
CA GLU A 85 -0.07 2.73 9.61
C GLU A 85 -0.11 1.23 9.27
N ALA A 86 1.00 0.51 9.42
CA ALA A 86 1.07 -0.91 9.13
C ALA A 86 0.22 -1.71 10.12
N GLY A 87 -0.55 -2.67 9.59
CA GLY A 87 -1.38 -3.57 10.39
C GLY A 87 -2.80 -3.69 9.86
N VAL A 88 -3.70 -4.16 10.72
CA VAL A 88 -5.11 -4.35 10.39
C VAL A 88 -5.93 -3.17 10.89
N HIS A 89 -6.64 -2.55 9.96
CA HIS A 89 -7.59 -1.48 10.24
C HIS A 89 -9.00 -2.07 10.32
N ARG A 90 -9.79 -1.62 11.29
CA ARG A 90 -11.15 -2.13 11.54
C ARG A 90 -12.16 -1.00 11.44
N VAL A 91 -13.28 -1.26 10.77
CA VAL A 91 -14.41 -0.33 10.68
C VAL A 91 -15.70 -1.00 11.20
N GLN A 92 -16.55 -0.21 11.86
CA GLN A 92 -17.89 -0.61 12.27
C GLN A 92 -18.87 0.44 11.78
N ARG A 93 -19.72 0.08 10.81
CA ARG A 93 -20.77 0.95 10.27
C ARG A 93 -21.90 0.14 9.67
N ILE A 94 -22.99 0.80 9.30
CA ILE A 94 -24.03 0.19 8.46
C ILE A 94 -23.50 0.21 7.02
N PRO A 95 -23.23 -0.94 6.39
CA PRO A 95 -22.75 -0.99 5.01
C PRO A 95 -23.73 -0.34 4.05
N THR A 96 -23.21 0.23 2.98
CA THR A 96 -24.07 0.74 1.89
C THR A 96 -24.86 -0.37 1.20
N THR A 97 -24.42 -1.62 1.32
CA THR A 97 -25.09 -2.81 0.80
C THR A 97 -26.15 -3.39 1.75
N GLU A 98 -26.27 -2.88 2.98
CA GLU A 98 -27.16 -3.42 4.01
C GLU A 98 -28.51 -2.69 4.05
N LYS A 99 -29.61 -3.44 4.05
CA LYS A 99 -30.99 -2.90 3.98
C LYS A 99 -31.68 -2.82 5.34
N SER A 100 -31.25 -3.65 6.32
CA SER A 100 -31.87 -3.76 7.64
C SER A 100 -31.31 -2.76 8.67
N GLY A 101 -30.35 -1.92 8.29
CA GLY A 101 -29.72 -0.97 9.22
C GLY A 101 -28.80 -1.62 10.27
N ARG A 102 -28.32 -2.85 10.01
CA ARG A 102 -27.44 -3.58 10.93
C ARG A 102 -26.00 -3.06 10.82
N ILE A 103 -25.33 -2.93 11.97
CA ILE A 103 -23.92 -2.57 12.01
C ILE A 103 -23.09 -3.81 11.70
N HIS A 104 -22.24 -3.72 10.68
CA HIS A 104 -21.27 -4.76 10.36
C HIS A 104 -19.87 -4.33 10.78
N THR A 105 -19.03 -5.31 11.09
CA THR A 105 -17.60 -5.10 11.33
C THR A 105 -16.81 -5.62 10.15
N SER A 106 -15.98 -4.78 9.55
CA SER A 106 -15.11 -5.13 8.43
C SER A 106 -13.66 -4.76 8.73
N THR A 107 -12.72 -5.38 8.03
CA THR A 107 -11.28 -5.13 8.18
C THR A 107 -10.59 -4.94 6.83
N ALA A 108 -9.47 -4.23 6.85
CA ALA A 108 -8.53 -4.14 5.74
C ALA A 108 -7.11 -4.16 6.30
N SER A 109 -6.18 -4.83 5.61
CA SER A 109 -4.76 -4.83 5.99
C SER A 109 -4.00 -3.77 5.21
N VAL A 110 -3.11 -3.06 5.89
CA VAL A 110 -2.16 -2.11 5.31
C VAL A 110 -0.76 -2.65 5.56
N ALA A 111 -0.02 -2.95 4.49
CA ALA A 111 1.39 -3.27 4.55
C ALA A 111 2.20 -2.08 4.04
N VAL A 112 3.27 -1.73 4.77
CA VAL A 112 4.14 -0.60 4.45
C VAL A 112 5.55 -1.11 4.33
N LEU A 113 6.12 -0.97 3.14
CA LEU A 113 7.42 -1.49 2.78
C LEU A 113 8.35 -0.33 2.39
N PRO A 114 9.62 -0.38 2.80
CA PRO A 114 10.59 0.58 2.32
C PRO A 114 10.85 0.36 0.83
N LYS A 115 10.88 1.42 0.02
CA LYS A 115 11.26 1.28 -1.38
C LYS A 115 12.76 0.95 -1.49
N PRO A 116 13.15 -0.20 -2.07
CA PRO A 116 14.55 -0.54 -2.24
C PRO A 116 15.22 0.38 -3.26
N ARG A 117 16.51 0.67 -3.07
CA ARG A 117 17.31 1.32 -4.10
C ARG A 117 17.53 0.37 -5.26
N LYS A 118 17.60 0.90 -6.48
CA LYS A 118 18.06 0.15 -7.65
C LYS A 118 19.54 -0.17 -7.46
N GLY A 119 19.83 -1.34 -6.87
CA GLY A 119 21.16 -1.94 -6.88
C GLY A 119 21.44 -2.63 -8.21
N LYS A 120 22.72 -2.79 -8.55
CA LYS A 120 23.14 -3.67 -9.65
C LYS A 120 22.98 -5.11 -9.15
N ILE A 121 21.83 -5.73 -9.43
CA ILE A 121 21.61 -7.15 -9.11
C ILE A 121 22.23 -7.96 -10.25
N THR A 122 23.40 -8.54 -9.99
CA THR A 122 24.00 -9.52 -10.89
C THR A 122 23.40 -10.88 -10.57
N ILE A 123 22.55 -11.41 -11.46
CA ILE A 123 22.02 -12.76 -11.33
C ILE A 123 23.02 -13.72 -11.94
N ASN A 124 23.47 -14.72 -11.18
CA ASN A 124 24.33 -15.77 -11.71
C ASN A 124 23.49 -16.69 -12.63
N PRO A 125 23.90 -16.92 -13.89
CA PRO A 125 23.21 -17.83 -14.78
C PRO A 125 23.03 -19.25 -14.23
N ASN A 126 23.92 -19.71 -13.33
CA ASN A 126 23.82 -21.03 -12.72
C ASN A 126 22.65 -21.16 -11.71
N ASP A 127 22.11 -20.04 -11.23
CA ASP A 127 21.00 -20.00 -10.28
C ASP A 127 19.63 -19.89 -10.99
N LEU A 128 19.63 -19.82 -12.33
CA LEU A 128 18.41 -19.70 -13.14
C LEU A 128 17.94 -21.07 -13.62
N LYS A 129 16.72 -21.46 -13.25
CA LYS A 129 15.99 -22.51 -13.94
C LYS A 129 15.17 -21.89 -15.07
N VAL A 130 15.55 -22.19 -16.31
CA VAL A 130 14.89 -21.68 -17.51
C VAL A 130 14.12 -22.81 -18.19
N ASP A 131 12.79 -22.74 -18.13
CA ASP A 131 11.89 -23.66 -18.83
C ASP A 131 11.29 -22.93 -20.04
N THR A 132 11.17 -23.61 -21.20
CA THR A 132 10.54 -23.08 -22.41
C THR A 132 9.29 -23.87 -22.75
N TYR A 133 8.23 -23.16 -23.15
CA TYR A 133 6.94 -23.74 -23.53
C TYR A 133 6.55 -23.25 -24.93
N LYS A 134 5.71 -24.01 -25.64
CA LYS A 134 5.13 -23.55 -26.91
C LYS A 134 4.21 -22.35 -26.63
N ALA A 135 4.30 -21.36 -27.51
CA ALA A 135 3.43 -20.19 -27.51
C ALA A 135 1.96 -20.57 -27.70
#